data_AF-A0A5C5RCV7-F1
#
_entry.id   AF-A0A5C5RCV7-F1
#
_cell.length_a   1.000
_cell.length_b   1.000
_cell.length_c   1.000
_cell.angle_alpha   90.00
_cell.angle_beta   90.00
_cell.angle_gamma   90.00
#
_symmetry.space_group_name_H-M   'P 1'
#
loop_
_entity.id
_entity.type
_entity.pdbx_description
1 polymer ?
#
loop_
_entity_poly.entity_id
_entity_poly.type
_entity_poly.pdbx_seq_one_letter_code
_entity_poly.pdbx_strand_id
1 'polypeptide(L)'
;MRLQAAAAQAQADAEAARGLSVLDGAAGPQLRIIADQRSRHASALADELSRYVERPTSVTAAPSSTPVAPSPVSRQALHAQLTRSAKDAGDAAVAASGYQAALLGSVAAATRVHAEVVLA
;
A
#
# COMPACT_ATOMS: atom_id res chain seq x y z
N MET A 1 -11.86 -8.60 -1.42
CA MET A 1 -11.27 -8.59 -0.06
C MET A 1 -9.75 -8.40 -0.06
N ARG A 2 -8.92 -9.30 -0.64
CA ARG A 2 -7.44 -9.17 -0.61
C ARG A 2 -6.90 -7.90 -1.30
N LEU A 3 -7.33 -7.62 -2.54
CA LEU A 3 -6.94 -6.40 -3.27
C LEU A 3 -7.36 -5.13 -2.54
N GLN A 4 -8.56 -5.11 -1.97
CA GLN A 4 -9.07 -3.98 -1.19
C GLN A 4 -8.22 -3.70 0.05
N ALA A 5 -7.84 -4.75 0.80
CA ALA A 5 -6.96 -4.62 1.95
C ALA A 5 -5.57 -4.09 1.53
N ALA A 6 -5.00 -4.63 0.46
CA ALA A 6 -3.71 -4.18 -0.07
C ALA A 6 -3.75 -2.72 -0.57
N ALA A 7 -4.85 -2.31 -1.20
CA ALA A 7 -5.06 -0.93 -1.65
C ALA A 7 -5.13 0.04 -0.47
N ALA A 8 -5.90 -0.29 0.58
CA ALA A 8 -6.01 0.53 1.78
C ALA A 8 -4.66 0.67 2.52
N GLN A 9 -3.90 -0.43 2.64
CA GLN A 9 -2.54 -0.38 3.21
C GLN A 9 -1.62 0.51 2.38
N ALA A 10 -1.69 0.43 1.05
CA ALA A 10 -0.89 1.28 0.17
C ALA A 10 -1.23 2.77 0.32
N GLN A 11 -2.50 3.12 0.55
CA GLN A 11 -2.88 4.50 0.85
C GLN A 11 -2.34 4.95 2.21
N ALA A 12 -2.48 4.12 3.25
CA ALA A 12 -1.97 4.43 4.58
C ALA A 12 -0.44 4.63 4.59
N ASP A 13 0.31 3.80 3.86
CA ASP A 13 1.76 3.96 3.69
C ASP A 13 2.11 5.29 3.01
N ALA A 14 1.35 5.64 1.97
CA ALA A 14 1.57 6.87 1.23
C ALA A 14 1.31 8.11 2.09
N GLU A 15 0.24 8.11 2.88
CA GLU A 15 -0.10 9.19 3.81
C GLU A 15 0.94 9.34 4.92
N ALA A 16 1.39 8.24 5.52
CA ALA A 16 2.44 8.25 6.53
C ALA A 16 3.76 8.82 5.96
N ALA A 17 4.15 8.38 4.76
CA ALA A 17 5.35 8.90 4.09
C ALA A 17 5.23 10.40 3.73
N ARG A 18 4.05 10.85 3.27
CA ARG A 18 3.80 12.29 3.02
C ARG A 18 3.91 13.11 4.29
N GLY A 19 3.26 12.68 5.36
CA GLY A 19 3.32 13.35 6.66
C GLY A 19 4.75 13.48 7.14
N LEU A 20 5.54 12.41 7.05
CA LEU A 20 6.94 12.43 7.45
C LEU A 20 7.80 13.33 6.55
N SER A 21 7.50 13.40 5.24
CA SER A 21 8.26 14.25 4.29
C SER A 21 8.18 15.76 4.61
N VAL A 22 7.15 16.18 5.33
CA VAL A 22 6.98 17.56 5.80
C VAL A 22 7.81 17.83 7.06
N LEU A 23 8.02 16.79 7.88
CA LEU A 23 8.70 16.89 9.17
C LEU A 23 10.22 16.67 9.05
N ASP A 24 10.65 15.76 8.18
CA ASP A 24 12.06 15.42 7.96
C ASP A 24 12.52 15.97 6.59
N GLY A 25 13.00 17.22 6.58
CA GLY A 25 13.44 17.89 5.36
C GLY A 25 14.65 17.23 4.68
N ALA A 26 15.51 16.54 5.45
CA ALA A 26 16.69 15.86 4.91
C ALA A 26 16.32 14.57 4.16
N ALA A 27 15.34 13.82 4.66
CA ALA A 27 14.79 12.64 3.99
C ALA A 27 13.58 12.94 3.10
N GLY A 28 13.15 14.20 3.02
CA GLY A 28 11.93 14.64 2.34
C GLY A 28 11.78 14.15 0.90
N PRO A 29 12.81 14.25 0.04
CA PRO A 29 12.76 13.72 -1.33
C PRO A 29 12.51 12.21 -1.39
N GLN A 30 13.22 11.41 -0.58
CA GLN A 30 13.06 9.95 -0.52
C GLN A 30 11.66 9.57 -0.03
N LEU A 31 11.17 10.26 1.01
CA LEU A 31 9.82 10.04 1.55
C LEU A 31 8.73 10.39 0.52
N ARG A 32 8.95 11.40 -0.31
CA ARG A 32 8.03 11.75 -1.40
C ARG A 32 8.00 10.70 -2.51
N ILE A 33 9.16 10.10 -2.83
CA ILE A 33 9.22 8.95 -3.76
C ILE A 33 8.36 7.80 -3.24
N ILE A 34 8.49 7.46 -1.95
CA ILE A 34 7.69 6.39 -1.33
C ILE A 34 6.20 6.74 -1.40
N ALA A 35 5.84 7.97 -1.02
CA ALA A 35 4.45 8.44 -1.07
C ALA A 35 3.84 8.31 -2.47
N ASP A 36 4.55 8.76 -3.50
CA ASP A 36 4.06 8.75 -4.87
C ASP A 36 3.92 7.32 -5.41
N GLN A 37 4.91 6.46 -5.15
CA GLN A 37 4.84 5.07 -5.60
C GLN A 37 3.77 4.27 -4.86
N ARG A 38 3.62 4.44 -3.54
CA ARG A 38 2.55 3.79 -2.77
C ARG A 38 1.16 4.26 -3.20
N SER A 39 0.99 5.53 -3.55
CA SER A 39 -0.27 6.00 -4.16
C SER A 39 -0.54 5.38 -5.52
N ARG A 40 0.47 5.22 -6.39
CA ARG A 40 0.30 4.51 -7.67
C ARG A 40 -0.06 3.04 -7.48
N HIS A 41 0.53 2.36 -6.50
CA HIS A 41 0.16 0.99 -6.16
C HIS A 41 -1.30 0.91 -5.70
N ALA A 42 -1.74 1.83 -4.84
CA ALA A 42 -3.15 1.89 -4.40
C ALA A 42 -4.11 2.05 -5.58
N SER A 43 -3.82 2.97 -6.51
CA SER A 43 -4.62 3.16 -7.72
C SER A 43 -4.65 1.91 -8.59
N ALA A 44 -3.51 1.27 -8.87
CA ALA A 44 -3.47 0.06 -9.68
C ALA A 44 -4.26 -1.11 -9.05
N LEU A 45 -4.21 -1.26 -7.73
CA LEU A 45 -4.98 -2.27 -7.00
C LEU A 45 -6.49 -1.96 -7.01
N ALA A 46 -6.87 -0.69 -6.93
CA ALA A 46 -8.25 -0.24 -7.03
C ALA A 46 -8.81 -0.42 -8.45
N ASP A 47 -8.04 -0.09 -9.49
CA ASP A 47 -8.41 -0.31 -10.89
C ASP A 47 -8.64 -1.80 -11.16
N GLU A 48 -7.77 -2.67 -10.65
CA GLU A 48 -7.95 -4.12 -10.76
C GLU A 48 -9.19 -4.59 -10.00
N LEU A 49 -9.49 -4.02 -8.82
CA LEU A 49 -10.71 -4.32 -8.08
C LEU A 49 -11.97 -3.95 -8.89
N SER A 50 -11.97 -2.79 -9.57
CA SER A 50 -13.10 -2.31 -10.38
C SER A 50 -13.43 -3.24 -11.54
N ARG A 51 -12.45 -3.93 -12.14
CA ARG A 51 -12.69 -4.93 -13.20
C ARG A 51 -13.57 -6.09 -12.76
N TYR A 52 -13.61 -6.41 -11.46
CA TYR A 52 -14.50 -7.45 -10.92
C TYR A 52 -15.90 -6.92 -10.63
N VAL A 53 -16.07 -5.62 -10.42
CA VAL A 53 -17.37 -4.96 -10.19
C VAL A 53 -18.13 -4.77 -11.51
N GLU A 54 -17.43 -4.57 -12.64
CA GLU A 54 -18.03 -4.46 -13.98
C GLU A 54 -18.51 -5.79 -14.57
N ARG A 55 -18.14 -6.93 -13.96
CA ARG A 55 -18.75 -8.24 -14.25
C ARG A 55 -19.96 -8.39 -13.33
N PRO A 56 -21.18 -8.72 -13.82
CA PRO A 56 -22.37 -8.77 -12.97
C PRO A 56 -22.24 -9.94 -11.99
N THR A 57 -21.67 -9.65 -10.83
CA THR A 57 -21.77 -10.42 -9.62
C THR A 57 -22.39 -9.49 -8.60
N SER A 58 -23.42 -9.97 -7.91
CA SER A 58 -24.13 -9.18 -6.91
C SER A 58 -23.13 -8.71 -5.83
N VAL A 59 -22.75 -7.44 -5.85
CA VAL A 59 -21.84 -6.85 -4.85
C VAL A 59 -22.70 -6.20 -3.77
N THR A 60 -22.78 -6.86 -2.62
CA THR A 60 -23.21 -6.23 -1.36
C THR A 60 -22.26 -5.08 -1.04
N ALA A 61 -22.81 -3.90 -0.77
CA ALA A 61 -22.07 -2.71 -0.37
C ALA A 61 -21.19 -3.00 0.85
N ALA A 62 -19.91 -2.66 0.75
CA ALA A 62 -18.94 -2.80 1.84
C ALA A 62 -19.19 -1.74 2.93
N PRO A 63 -18.95 -2.05 4.22
CA PRO A 63 -19.13 -1.08 5.30
C PRO A 63 -18.08 0.03 5.20
N SER A 64 -18.51 1.26 5.52
CA SER A 64 -17.66 2.44 5.65
C SER A 64 -16.50 2.20 6.64
N SER A 65 -15.27 2.43 6.19
CA SER A 65 -14.08 2.38 7.01
C SER A 65 -14.01 3.59 7.94
N THR A 66 -13.93 3.34 9.24
CA THR A 66 -13.61 4.32 10.28
C THR A 66 -12.18 4.87 10.04
N PRO A 67 -11.94 6.19 10.14
CA PRO A 67 -10.59 6.74 10.03
C PRO A 67 -9.70 6.17 11.14
N VAL A 68 -8.61 5.50 10.75
CA VAL A 68 -7.58 5.05 11.69
C VAL A 68 -6.78 6.30 12.10
N ALA A 69 -6.64 6.53 13.41
CA ALA A 69 -5.84 7.63 13.93
C ALA A 69 -4.42 7.60 13.34
N PRO A 70 -3.82 8.75 13.00
CA PRO A 70 -2.48 8.79 12.42
C PRO A 70 -1.50 8.13 13.39
N SER A 71 -0.86 7.05 12.95
CA SER A 71 0.20 6.40 13.71
C SER A 71 1.37 7.36 13.90
N PRO A 72 2.11 7.27 15.02
CA PRO A 72 3.21 8.20 15.30
C PRO A 72 4.20 8.24 14.14
N VAL A 73 4.46 9.46 13.65
CA VAL A 73 5.18 9.73 12.41
C VAL A 73 6.69 9.65 12.67
N SER A 74 7.23 8.44 12.78
CA SER A 74 8.68 8.22 12.88
C SER A 74 9.18 7.36 11.71
N ARG A 75 10.45 7.52 11.34
CA ARG A 75 11.08 6.68 10.30
C ARG A 75 11.05 5.20 10.66
N GLN A 76 11.25 4.88 11.95
CA GLN A 76 11.17 3.50 12.42
C GLN A 76 9.75 2.92 12.29
N ALA A 77 8.72 3.69 12.63
CA ALA A 77 7.34 3.27 12.48
C ALA A 77 6.98 3.08 11.00
N LEU A 78 7.39 4.00 10.12
CA LEU A 78 7.18 3.89 8.68
C LEU A 78 7.92 2.67 8.09
N HIS A 79 9.15 2.41 8.51
CA HIS A 79 9.89 1.21 8.11
C HIS A 79 9.15 -0.07 8.52
N ALA A 80 8.72 -0.17 9.79
CA ALA A 80 7.98 -1.33 10.28
C ALA A 80 6.64 -1.52 9.54
N GLN A 81 5.96 -0.42 9.23
CA GLN A 81 4.71 -0.42 8.47
C GLN A 81 4.93 -0.92 7.05
N LEU A 82 5.90 -0.38 6.31
CA LEU A 82 6.23 -0.83 4.94
C LEU A 82 6.65 -2.30 4.90
N THR A 83 7.44 -2.76 5.86
CA THR A 83 7.84 -4.18 5.97
C THR A 83 6.63 -5.09 6.17
N ARG A 84 5.66 -4.67 7.00
CA ARG A 84 4.40 -5.41 7.19
C ARG A 84 3.56 -5.39 5.91
N SER A 85 3.36 -4.22 5.30
CA SER A 85 2.65 -4.07 4.03
C SER A 85 3.23 -4.95 2.92
N ALA A 86 4.56 -5.02 2.83
CA ALA A 86 5.26 -5.89 1.86
C ALA A 86 4.99 -7.37 2.13
N LYS A 87 5.05 -7.80 3.41
CA LYS A 87 4.74 -9.18 3.79
C LYS A 87 3.29 -9.53 3.48
N ASP A 88 2.34 -8.70 3.90
CA ASP A 88 0.91 -8.96 3.73
C ASP A 88 0.54 -9.01 2.24
N ALA A 89 1.12 -8.15 1.40
CA ALA A 89 0.97 -8.20 -0.04
C ALA A 89 1.57 -9.49 -0.65
N GLY A 90 2.73 -9.95 -0.15
CA GLY A 90 3.33 -11.21 -0.58
C GLY A 90 2.49 -12.43 -0.20
N ASP A 91 1.99 -12.47 1.03
CA ASP A 91 1.09 -13.53 1.50
C ASP A 91 -0.23 -13.52 0.70
N ALA A 92 -0.74 -12.33 0.35
CA ALA A 92 -1.90 -12.19 -0.53
C ALA A 92 -1.62 -12.63 -1.97
N ALA A 93 -0.41 -12.42 -2.49
CA ALA A 93 0.00 -12.88 -3.81
C ALA A 93 0.03 -14.40 -3.90
N VAL A 94 0.57 -15.08 -2.87
CA VAL A 94 0.58 -16.56 -2.76
C VAL A 94 -0.84 -17.12 -2.76
N ALA A 95 -1.79 -16.41 -2.14
CA ALA A 95 -3.19 -16.81 -2.08
C ALA A 95 -4.04 -16.37 -3.30
N ALA A 96 -3.45 -15.68 -4.27
CA ALA A 96 -4.11 -15.21 -5.49
C ALA A 96 -3.69 -16.07 -6.69
N SER A 97 -4.21 -15.74 -7.89
CA SER A 97 -3.84 -16.46 -9.11
C SER A 97 -3.76 -15.52 -10.31
N GLY A 98 -2.98 -15.91 -11.32
CA GLY A 98 -2.83 -15.16 -12.57
C GLY A 98 -2.35 -13.72 -12.34
N TYR A 99 -3.02 -12.79 -13.00
CA TYR A 99 -2.66 -11.36 -12.98
C TYR A 99 -2.66 -10.78 -11.55
N GLN A 100 -3.63 -11.14 -10.71
CA GLN A 100 -3.70 -10.64 -9.33
C GLN A 100 -2.51 -11.07 -8.48
N ALA A 101 -2.05 -12.31 -8.64
CA ALA A 101 -0.86 -12.81 -7.94
C ALA A 101 0.40 -12.04 -8.39
N ALA A 102 0.55 -11.83 -9.70
CA ALA A 102 1.67 -11.07 -10.25
C ALA A 102 1.67 -9.60 -9.79
N LEU A 103 0.50 -8.95 -9.78
CA LEU A 103 0.33 -7.57 -9.32
C LEU A 103 0.65 -7.43 -7.82
N LEU A 104 0.09 -8.30 -6.97
CA LEU A 104 0.36 -8.27 -5.53
C LEU A 104 1.84 -8.58 -5.23
N GLY A 105 2.44 -9.52 -5.98
CA GLY A 105 3.86 -9.86 -5.85
C GLY A 105 4.79 -8.70 -6.23
N SER A 106 4.50 -7.96 -7.31
CA SER A 106 5.28 -6.79 -7.69
C SER A 106 5.14 -5.64 -6.68
N VAL A 107 3.93 -5.42 -6.15
CA VAL A 107 3.69 -4.47 -5.06
C VAL A 107 4.45 -4.86 -3.80
N ALA A 108 4.48 -6.15 -3.43
CA ALA A 108 5.24 -6.64 -2.28
C ALA A 108 6.74 -6.36 -2.44
N ALA A 109 7.31 -6.69 -3.61
CA ALA A 109 8.71 -6.45 -3.91
C ALA A 109 9.08 -4.96 -3.88
N ALA A 110 8.30 -4.11 -4.54
CA ALA A 110 8.53 -2.65 -4.55
C ALA A 110 8.44 -2.05 -3.14
N THR A 111 7.45 -2.48 -2.35
CA THR A 111 7.28 -2.00 -0.97
C THR A 111 8.45 -2.42 -0.08
N ARG A 112 9.01 -3.62 -0.31
CA ARG A 112 10.22 -4.04 0.39
C ARG A 112 11.43 -3.20 0.02
N VAL A 113 11.59 -2.82 -1.26
CA VAL A 113 12.65 -1.87 -1.69
C VAL A 113 12.49 -0.52 -1.00
N HIS A 114 11.26 -0.04 -0.78
CA HIS A 114 11.04 1.20 -0.03
C HIS A 114 11.54 1.11 1.40
N ALA A 115 11.25 0.00 2.09
CA ALA A 115 11.69 -0.20 3.47
C ALA A 115 13.21 -0.36 3.57
N GLU A 116 13.80 -1.22 2.74
CA GLU A 116 15.17 -1.69 2.94
C GLU A 116 16.23 -0.83 2.23
N VAL A 117 15.84 -0.03 1.22
CA VAL A 117 16.79 0.74 0.38
C VAL A 117 16.48 2.23 0.40
N VAL A 118 15.21 2.61 0.17
CA VAL A 118 14.85 4.03 0.05
C VAL A 118 14.84 4.75 1.40
N LEU A 119 14.48 4.04 2.48
CA LEU A 119 14.50 4.55 3.85
C LEU A 119 15.82 4.35 4.61
N ALA A 120 16.75 3.57 4.05
CA ALA A 120 18.01 3.23 4.70
C ALA A 120 18.92 4.45 4.93
#